data_AF-A0A9P0YRK6-F1
#
_entry.id   AF-A0A9P0YRK6-F1
#
_cell.length_a   1.000
_cell.length_b   1.000
_cell.length_c   1.000
_cell.angle_alpha   90.00
_cell.angle_beta   90.00
_cell.angle_gamma   90.00
#
_symmetry.space_group_name_H-M   'P 1'
#
loop_
_entity.id
_entity.type
_entity.pdbx_description
1 polymer ?
#
loop_
_entity_poly.entity_id
_entity_poly.type
_entity_poly.pdbx_seq_one_letter_code
_entity_poly.pdbx_strand_id
1 'polypeptide(L)'
;MEKINVVGYLATVTLLLYSSTIKNWGVGAAKYETSSNGSEECGYVQVRPGAHMFWLLYKSPYRVLNSQKPWPTILWLQGGPGASGVAIGSFQEIGPQNVYMKPRNSTWLKKADLLFV
;
A
#
# COMPACT_ATOMS: atom_id res chain seq x y z
N MET A 1 -14.87 -51.08 -21.13
CA MET A 1 -13.71 -50.64 -20.33
C MET A 1 -13.38 -49.22 -20.73
N GLU A 2 -13.82 -48.23 -19.96
CA GLU A 2 -13.50 -46.81 -20.21
C GLU A 2 -12.02 -46.55 -19.91
N LYS A 3 -11.32 -45.97 -20.89
CA LYS A 3 -9.92 -45.58 -20.72
C LYS A 3 -9.89 -44.26 -19.94
N ILE A 4 -9.55 -44.35 -18.65
CA ILE A 4 -9.37 -43.17 -17.80
C ILE A 4 -8.27 -42.30 -18.42
N ASN A 5 -8.58 -41.03 -18.70
CA ASN A 5 -7.64 -40.07 -19.26
C ASN A 5 -6.68 -39.58 -18.17
N VAL A 6 -5.62 -40.36 -17.95
CA VAL A 6 -4.59 -40.16 -16.90
C VAL A 6 -3.96 -38.77 -16.97
N VAL A 7 -3.84 -38.18 -18.16
CA VAL A 7 -3.25 -36.84 -18.35
C VAL A 7 -4.13 -35.74 -17.73
N GLY A 8 -5.45 -35.83 -17.94
CA GLY A 8 -6.40 -34.89 -17.32
C GLY A 8 -6.42 -35.01 -15.80
N TYR A 9 -6.26 -36.23 -15.28
CA TYR A 9 -6.24 -36.49 -13.84
C TYR A 9 -4.96 -35.96 -13.16
N LEU A 10 -3.81 -36.10 -13.81
CA LEU A 10 -2.55 -35.55 -13.30
C LEU A 10 -2.59 -34.01 -13.29
N ALA A 11 -3.14 -33.37 -14.33
CA ALA A 11 -3.26 -31.92 -14.40
C ALA A 11 -4.17 -31.34 -13.29
N THR A 12 -5.29 -32.00 -12.98
CA THR A 12 -6.19 -31.56 -11.90
C THR A 12 -5.56 -31.75 -10.52
N VAL A 13 -4.84 -32.85 -10.29
CA VAL A 13 -4.11 -33.08 -9.03
C VAL A 13 -3.02 -32.05 -8.81
N THR A 14 -2.24 -31.68 -9.85
CA THR A 14 -1.20 -30.63 -9.73
C THR A 14 -1.82 -29.26 -9.44
N LEU A 15 -2.95 -28.91 -10.07
CA LEU A 15 -3.65 -27.64 -9.82
C LEU A 15 -4.20 -27.55 -8.39
N LEU A 16 -4.74 -28.65 -7.85
CA LEU A 16 -5.24 -28.73 -6.48
C LEU A 16 -4.12 -28.58 -5.45
N LEU A 17 -2.98 -29.24 -5.68
CA LEU A 17 -1.80 -29.10 -4.82
C LEU A 17 -1.26 -27.66 -4.82
N TYR A 18 -1.20 -27.01 -5.99
CA TYR A 18 -0.79 -25.61 -6.11
C TYR A 18 -1.76 -24.63 -5.42
N SER A 19 -3.07 -24.90 -5.46
CA SER A 19 -4.07 -24.09 -4.74
C SER A 19 -3.92 -24.20 -3.21
N SER A 20 -3.57 -25.38 -2.71
CA SER A 20 -3.39 -25.63 -1.28
C SER A 20 -2.14 -24.97 -0.70
N THR A 21 -1.05 -24.86 -1.47
CA THR A 21 0.16 -24.15 -1.04
C THR A 21 -0.03 -22.64 -0.97
N ILE A 22 -0.81 -22.04 -1.87
CA ILE A 22 -1.13 -20.59 -1.82
C ILE A 22 -2.00 -20.26 -0.59
N LYS A 23 -2.95 -21.13 -0.23
CA LYS A 23 -3.84 -20.92 0.94
C LYS A 23 -3.10 -21.00 2.28
N ASN A 24 -2.01 -21.77 2.35
CA ASN A 24 -1.21 -21.94 3.57
C ASN A 24 -0.08 -20.91 3.72
N TRP A 25 0.18 -20.10 2.69
CA TRP A 25 1.01 -18.92 2.85
C TRP A 25 0.14 -17.82 3.47
N GLY A 26 0.16 -17.76 4.81
CA GLY A 26 -0.51 -16.72 5.58
C GLY A 26 0.10 -15.33 5.33
N VAL A 27 -0.06 -14.79 4.12
CA VAL A 27 -0.04 -13.35 3.91
C VAL A 27 -1.41 -12.86 4.36
N GLY A 28 -1.58 -12.69 5.67
CA GLY A 28 -2.74 -11.96 6.17
C GLY A 28 -2.75 -10.59 5.50
N ALA A 29 -3.80 -10.29 4.72
CA ALA A 29 -3.94 -8.97 4.13
C ALA A 29 -3.84 -7.94 5.26
N ALA A 30 -2.93 -6.96 5.11
CA ALA A 30 -2.84 -5.86 6.06
C ALA A 30 -4.22 -5.22 6.17
N LYS A 31 -4.74 -5.07 7.39
CA LYS A 31 -5.97 -4.31 7.61
C LYS A 31 -5.61 -2.83 7.50
N TYR A 32 -6.25 -2.14 6.57
CA TYR A 32 -6.10 -0.71 6.37
C TYR A 32 -7.47 -0.08 6.18
N GLU A 33 -7.58 1.17 6.60
CA GLU A 33 -8.74 2.01 6.35
C GLU A 33 -8.51 2.80 5.05
N THR A 34 -9.59 3.09 4.34
CA THR A 34 -9.55 3.86 3.10
C THR A 34 -10.59 4.97 3.16
N SER A 35 -10.24 6.18 2.71
CA SER A 35 -11.20 7.28 2.60
C SER A 35 -12.32 6.95 1.61
N SER A 36 -13.48 7.61 1.73
CA SER A 36 -14.64 7.36 0.87
C SER A 36 -14.37 7.54 -0.62
N ASN A 37 -13.43 8.44 -0.97
CA ASN A 37 -12.99 8.70 -2.34
C ASN A 37 -11.74 7.89 -2.75
N GLY A 38 -11.21 7.04 -1.87
CA GLY A 38 -10.03 6.21 -2.12
C GLY A 38 -8.71 6.97 -2.23
N SER A 39 -8.68 8.27 -1.92
CA SER A 39 -7.46 9.08 -2.02
C SER A 39 -6.51 8.90 -0.85
N GLU A 40 -6.99 8.39 0.28
CA GLU A 40 -6.21 8.20 1.50
C GLU A 40 -6.36 6.76 1.98
N GLU A 41 -5.26 6.12 2.32
CA GLU A 41 -5.23 4.81 2.95
C GLU A 41 -4.33 4.87 4.17
N CYS A 42 -4.72 4.26 5.28
CA CYS A 42 -3.88 4.21 6.46
C CYS A 42 -4.03 2.89 7.21
N GLY A 43 -3.02 2.53 7.97
CA GLY A 43 -3.06 1.31 8.75
C GLY A 43 -1.83 1.12 9.61
N TYR A 44 -1.71 -0.09 10.14
CA TYR A 44 -0.57 -0.50 10.94
C TYR A 44 0.10 -1.70 10.31
N VAL A 45 1.43 -1.69 10.31
CA VAL A 45 2.24 -2.85 9.93
C VAL A 45 3.09 -3.28 11.12
N GLN A 46 3.12 -4.58 11.41
CA GLN A 46 3.99 -5.11 12.44
C GLN A 46 5.44 -5.13 11.93
N VAL A 47 6.33 -4.41 12.60
CA VAL A 47 7.75 -4.32 12.21
C VAL A 47 8.65 -5.22 13.05
N ARG A 48 8.19 -5.60 14.25
CA ARG A 48 8.76 -6.64 15.12
C ARG A 48 7.68 -7.13 16.10
N PRO A 49 7.86 -8.27 16.79
CA PRO A 49 6.89 -8.76 17.78
C PRO A 49 6.51 -7.67 18.78
N GLY A 50 5.21 -7.41 18.94
CA GLY A 50 4.66 -6.37 19.81
C GLY A 50 4.81 -4.92 19.35
N ALA A 51 5.49 -4.63 18.23
CA ALA A 51 5.66 -3.25 17.73
C ALA A 51 5.05 -3.07 16.33
N HIS A 52 4.19 -2.06 16.23
CA HIS A 52 3.48 -1.72 15.00
C HIS A 52 3.79 -0.29 14.60
N MET A 53 3.99 -0.10 13.30
CA MET A 53 4.26 1.18 12.68
C MET A 53 3.02 1.64 11.96
N PHE A 54 2.54 2.83 12.31
CA PHE A 54 1.47 3.49 11.58
C PHE A 54 1.99 4.00 10.24
N TRP A 55 1.15 3.99 9.22
CA TRP A 55 1.45 4.60 7.93
C TRP A 55 0.22 5.29 7.34
N LEU A 56 0.46 6.33 6.56
CA LEU A 56 -0.56 7.09 5.83
C LEU A 56 -0.12 7.29 4.37
N LEU A 57 -0.89 6.75 3.44
CA LEU A 57 -0.70 6.89 2.00
C LEU A 57 -1.71 7.88 1.43
N TYR A 58 -1.22 8.89 0.73
CA TYR A 58 -2.01 9.74 -0.15
C TYR A 58 -1.79 9.34 -1.61
N LYS A 59 -2.87 8.99 -2.29
CA LYS A 59 -2.88 8.79 -3.74
C LYS A 59 -3.11 10.12 -4.45
N SER A 60 -2.28 10.41 -5.44
CA SER A 60 -2.34 11.66 -6.16
C SER A 60 -3.55 11.73 -7.09
N PRO A 61 -4.32 12.84 -7.07
CA PRO A 61 -5.33 13.10 -8.10
C PRO A 61 -4.70 13.49 -9.45
N TYR A 62 -3.38 13.71 -9.51
CA TYR A 62 -2.65 14.09 -10.72
C TYR A 62 -1.99 12.90 -11.42
N ARG A 63 -2.28 11.67 -10.98
CA ARG A 63 -1.68 10.45 -11.49
C ARG A 63 -1.88 10.31 -13.00
N VAL A 64 -0.78 10.16 -13.73
CA VAL A 64 -0.79 9.89 -15.18
C VAL A 64 -0.30 8.46 -15.42
N LEU A 65 -1.07 7.69 -16.19
CA LEU A 65 -0.67 6.36 -16.63
C LEU A 65 0.23 6.49 -17.86
N ASN A 66 1.53 6.23 -17.66
CA ASN A 66 2.52 6.23 -18.73
C ASN A 66 3.51 5.08 -18.50
N SER A 67 3.62 4.16 -19.47
CA SER A 67 4.49 2.99 -19.38
C SER A 67 5.99 3.32 -19.46
N GLN A 68 6.36 4.40 -20.14
CA GLN A 68 7.75 4.86 -20.26
C GLN A 68 8.20 5.67 -19.04
N LYS A 69 7.26 6.27 -18.32
CA LYS A 69 7.52 7.04 -17.11
C LYS A 69 6.42 6.76 -16.06
N PRO A 70 6.54 5.67 -15.30
CA PRO A 70 5.54 5.29 -14.33
C PRO A 70 5.41 6.35 -13.23
N TRP A 71 4.19 6.51 -12.72
CA TRP A 71 3.92 7.41 -11.60
C TRP A 71 4.59 6.90 -10.32
N PRO A 72 5.45 7.70 -9.65
CA PRO A 72 6.20 7.23 -8.50
C PRO A 72 5.39 7.32 -7.20
N THR A 73 5.83 6.56 -6.19
CA THR A 73 5.46 6.74 -4.79
C THR A 73 6.70 7.15 -4.01
N ILE A 74 6.60 8.21 -3.20
CA ILE A 74 7.68 8.70 -2.35
C ILE A 74 7.38 8.28 -0.90
N LEU A 75 8.33 7.61 -0.27
CA LEU A 75 8.35 7.38 1.17
C LEU A 75 8.99 8.58 1.87
N TRP A 76 8.28 9.16 2.83
CA TRP A 76 8.77 10.27 3.65
C TRP A 76 8.96 9.84 5.10
N LEU A 77 10.16 10.10 5.63
CA LEU A 77 10.54 9.76 7.01
C LEU A 77 10.97 11.03 7.74
N GLN A 78 10.29 11.35 8.85
CA GLN A 78 10.71 12.46 9.68
C GLN A 78 11.92 12.09 10.55
N GLY A 79 12.81 13.08 10.74
CA GLY A 79 13.95 12.98 11.64
C GLY A 79 13.58 13.17 13.12
N GLY A 80 14.45 13.84 13.87
CA GLY A 80 14.30 14.02 15.31
C GLY A 80 15.52 13.51 16.07
N PRO A 81 15.40 12.46 16.90
CA PRO A 81 14.52 11.29 16.78
C PRO A 81 13.12 11.42 17.42
N GLY A 82 12.17 10.61 16.96
CA GLY A 82 10.82 10.48 17.55
C GLY A 82 9.76 11.43 17.00
N ALA A 83 10.09 12.25 15.99
CA ALA A 83 9.10 13.09 15.33
C ALA A 83 8.22 12.27 14.37
N SER A 84 6.97 12.67 14.22
CA SER A 84 6.01 11.96 13.36
C SER A 84 6.10 12.45 11.91
N GLY A 85 6.34 11.54 10.96
CA GLY A 85 6.25 11.85 9.53
C GLY A 85 4.83 12.13 9.06
N VAL A 86 3.85 11.51 9.69
CA VAL A 86 2.44 11.83 9.43
C VAL A 86 2.09 13.24 9.90
N ALA A 87 2.46 13.64 11.12
CA ALA A 87 2.10 14.96 11.62
C ALA A 87 2.90 16.08 10.95
N ILE A 88 4.24 16.01 11.00
CA ILE A 88 5.10 17.10 10.51
C ILE A 88 5.22 17.02 8.98
N GLY A 89 5.62 15.87 8.45
CA GLY A 89 5.77 15.64 7.02
C GLY A 89 4.51 15.93 6.21
N SER A 90 3.35 15.43 6.64
CA SER A 90 2.10 15.69 5.91
C SER A 90 1.58 17.11 6.15
N PHE A 91 1.36 17.50 7.40
CA PHE A 91 0.61 18.72 7.70
C PHE A 91 1.45 19.99 7.80
N GLN A 92 2.76 19.90 8.03
CA GLN A 92 3.63 21.07 8.09
C GLN A 92 4.46 21.23 6.81
N GLU A 93 4.82 20.13 6.14
CA GLU A 93 5.77 20.17 5.03
C GLU A 93 5.10 19.95 3.66
N ILE A 94 4.91 18.70 3.22
CA ILE A 94 4.68 18.36 1.79
C ILE A 94 3.32 17.73 1.47
N GLY A 95 2.51 17.38 2.47
CA GLY A 95 1.20 16.75 2.29
C GLY A 95 0.15 17.65 1.62
N PRO A 96 -1.09 17.15 1.43
CA PRO A 96 -2.14 17.89 0.73
C PRO A 96 -2.75 19.04 1.53
N GLN A 97 -2.73 18.97 2.86
CA GLN A 97 -3.36 19.95 3.75
C GLN A 97 -2.38 20.48 4.78
N ASN A 98 -2.55 21.72 5.20
CA ASN A 98 -1.78 22.29 6.30
C ASN A 98 -2.40 21.96 7.67
N VAL A 99 -1.76 22.40 8.75
CA VAL A 99 -2.22 22.19 10.15
C VAL A 99 -3.61 22.78 10.45
N TYR A 100 -4.14 23.65 9.58
CA TYR A 100 -5.48 24.23 9.70
C TYR A 100 -6.50 23.55 8.77
N MET A 101 -6.16 22.37 8.24
CA MET A 101 -6.98 21.62 7.27
C MET A 101 -7.30 22.43 6.00
N LYS A 102 -6.39 23.31 5.58
CA LYS A 102 -6.49 24.05 4.32
C LYS A 102 -5.63 23.39 3.25
N PRO A 103 -6.10 23.30 1.99
CA PRO A 103 -5.31 22.75 0.89
C PRO A 103 -3.97 23.46 0.71
N ARG A 104 -2.93 22.70 0.38
CA ARG A 104 -1.57 23.19 0.12
C ARG A 104 -1.28 23.18 -1.38
N ASN A 105 -1.10 24.37 -1.95
CA ASN A 105 -0.74 24.51 -3.36
C ASN A 105 0.66 23.95 -3.70
N SER A 106 1.57 23.86 -2.73
CA SER A 106 2.92 23.32 -2.90
C SER A 106 3.04 21.82 -2.60
N THR A 107 1.92 21.09 -2.46
CA THR A 107 1.97 19.65 -2.16
C THR A 107 2.77 18.86 -3.19
N TRP A 108 3.55 17.89 -2.72
CA TRP A 108 4.31 16.98 -3.58
C TRP A 108 3.42 15.96 -4.31
N LEU A 109 2.14 15.85 -3.96
CA LEU A 109 1.17 15.04 -4.70
C LEU A 109 1.10 15.43 -6.19
N LYS A 110 1.51 16.64 -6.56
CA LYS A 110 1.63 17.05 -7.97
C LYS A 110 2.59 16.21 -8.80
N LYS A 111 3.45 15.40 -8.17
CA LYS A 111 4.52 14.63 -8.82
C LYS A 111 4.61 13.16 -8.41
N ALA A 112 3.97 12.75 -7.31
CA ALA A 112 4.03 11.39 -6.78
C ALA A 112 2.83 11.07 -5.89
N ASP A 113 2.63 9.80 -5.57
CA ASP A 113 1.89 9.41 -4.36
C ASP A 113 2.81 9.58 -3.14
N LEU A 114 2.26 9.89 -1.96
CA LEU A 114 3.07 10.14 -0.75
C LEU A 114 2.74 9.14 0.35
N LEU A 115 3.74 8.39 0.81
CA LEU A 115 3.65 7.47 1.94
C LEU A 115 4.40 8.06 3.12
N PHE A 116 3.67 8.35 4.21
CA PHE A 116 4.22 8.83 5.47
C PHE A 116 4.25 7.72 6.50
N VAL A 117 5.28 7.76 7.34
CA VAL A 117 5.50 6.85 8.48
C VAL A 117 5.82 7.69 9.71
#